data_AF-A0A5D0V8K0-F1
#
_entry.id   AF-A0A5D0V8K0-F1
#
_cell.length_a   1.000
_cell.length_b   1.000
_cell.length_c   1.000
_cell.angle_alpha   90.00
_cell.angle_beta   90.00
_cell.angle_gamma   90.00
#
_symmetry.space_group_name_H-M   'P 1'
#
loop_
_entity.id
_entity.type
_entity.pdbx_description
1 polymer ?
#
loop_
_entity_poly.entity_id
_entity_poly.type
_entity_poly.pdbx_seq_one_letter_code
_entity_poly.pdbx_strand_id
1 'polypeptide(L)'
;MASIFPGAARRPAPGIPKMKKPQTPISQWPPKGAVEGRWATEGNFWTHARSIGRQNPWDLIIFNFQTEDPREVNWYLQNLVGCWLLDPSGNFKFDSSLTADSEDGMIYLPPSSWVPPSHYSKGSGAATFMARINEAAATVLRGLSHRMPTVSHGATTMRAHDYKTIADLIETNEISIAVDPDSRGQGGYMDEDKTISLSFIPRIGNARHASTLANEAVHAATHYYEIPHNVLKNEYVSTMAGAIAMAVTSERVLMQYINPRRFKNWGYYYTGWVWLNKFKPRGIWSITLNDMDHQFEHPYLSTTANAKSELEASMNANYGGKGDEEIIPEWE
;
A
#
# COMPACT_ATOMS: atom_id res chain seq x y z
N MET A 1 -18.56 -17.35 -30.39
CA MET A 1 -19.13 -16.04 -30.74
C MET A 1 -17.99 -15.06 -30.88
N ALA A 2 -18.05 -14.16 -31.87
CA ALA A 2 -17.07 -13.07 -31.99
C ALA A 2 -17.23 -12.11 -30.80
N SER A 3 -16.13 -11.51 -30.34
CA SER A 3 -16.15 -10.47 -29.31
C SER A 3 -16.92 -9.23 -29.80
N ILE A 4 -18.00 -8.88 -29.11
CA ILE A 4 -18.67 -7.59 -29.27
C ILE A 4 -18.12 -6.66 -28.18
N PHE A 5 -17.73 -5.45 -28.57
CA PHE A 5 -17.22 -4.42 -27.67
C PHE A 5 -18.33 -3.38 -27.48
N PRO A 6 -19.24 -3.56 -26.51
CA PRO A 6 -20.37 -2.64 -26.35
C PRO A 6 -19.88 -1.23 -25.97
N GLY A 7 -18.70 -1.12 -25.37
CA GLY A 7 -18.20 0.14 -24.82
C GLY A 7 -18.87 0.50 -23.50
N ALA A 8 -18.31 1.49 -22.80
CA ALA A 8 -18.90 2.04 -21.60
C ALA A 8 -20.08 2.96 -21.95
N ALA A 9 -21.15 2.92 -21.15
CA ALA A 9 -22.30 3.82 -21.24
C ALA A 9 -21.91 5.29 -21.02
N ARG A 10 -20.76 5.54 -20.38
CA ARG A 10 -20.30 6.87 -20.02
C ARG A 10 -18.85 7.08 -20.44
N ARG A 11 -18.49 8.36 -20.58
CA ARG A 11 -17.11 8.76 -20.88
C ARG A 11 -16.23 8.67 -19.63
N PRO A 12 -14.91 8.45 -19.78
CA PRO A 12 -13.98 8.38 -18.66
C PRO A 12 -14.02 9.63 -17.79
N ALA A 13 -14.02 9.46 -16.47
CA ALA A 13 -13.96 10.54 -15.49
C ALA A 13 -13.37 10.08 -14.14
N PRO A 14 -12.69 10.94 -13.37
CA PRO A 14 -12.17 12.24 -13.75
C PRO A 14 -10.89 12.11 -14.59
N GLY A 15 -10.77 12.90 -15.66
CA GLY A 15 -9.53 13.04 -16.42
C GLY A 15 -9.41 12.13 -17.63
N ILE A 16 -8.16 12.02 -18.14
CA ILE A 16 -7.83 11.30 -19.37
C ILE A 16 -7.11 10.00 -19.00
N PRO A 17 -7.70 8.82 -19.28
CA PRO A 17 -7.07 7.56 -18.96
C PRO A 17 -5.86 7.32 -19.88
N LYS A 18 -4.84 6.65 -19.34
CA LYS A 18 -3.73 6.15 -20.17
C LYS A 18 -4.15 4.83 -20.80
N MET A 19 -4.58 4.89 -22.06
CA MET A 19 -5.02 3.72 -22.82
C MET A 19 -4.26 3.54 -24.13
N LYS A 20 -4.20 2.30 -24.58
CA LYS A 20 -3.64 1.89 -25.87
C LYS A 20 -4.57 0.83 -26.45
N LYS A 21 -5.09 1.05 -27.66
CA LYS A 21 -5.86 -0.01 -28.34
C LYS A 21 -4.91 -1.18 -28.65
N PRO A 22 -5.27 -2.42 -28.29
CA PRO A 22 -4.49 -3.60 -28.64
C PRO A 22 -4.30 -3.70 -30.15
N GLN A 23 -3.10 -4.12 -30.58
CA GLN A 23 -2.82 -4.31 -32.01
C GLN A 23 -3.74 -5.40 -32.61
N THR A 24 -4.00 -6.45 -31.83
CA THR A 24 -4.93 -7.51 -32.17
C THR A 24 -5.92 -7.65 -31.02
N PRO A 25 -7.12 -7.05 -31.13
CA PRO A 25 -8.14 -7.25 -30.11
C PRO A 25 -8.48 -8.74 -29.95
N ILE A 26 -8.73 -9.21 -28.72
CA ILE A 26 -9.30 -10.54 -28.48
C ILE A 26 -10.49 -10.76 -29.42
N SER A 27 -10.55 -11.95 -30.00
CA SER A 27 -11.56 -12.32 -31.01
C SER A 27 -12.77 -13.04 -30.40
N GLN A 28 -12.66 -13.48 -29.14
CA GLN A 28 -13.68 -14.24 -28.44
C GLN A 28 -13.87 -13.68 -27.02
N TRP A 29 -15.13 -13.38 -26.70
CA TRP A 29 -15.57 -12.99 -25.35
C TRP A 29 -16.97 -13.58 -25.11
N PRO A 30 -17.22 -14.33 -24.03
CA PRO A 30 -16.31 -14.69 -22.93
C PRO A 30 -15.05 -15.46 -23.37
N PRO A 31 -13.94 -15.43 -22.61
CA PRO A 31 -12.74 -16.21 -22.92
C PRO A 31 -13.06 -17.70 -23.03
N LYS A 32 -12.38 -18.38 -23.95
CA LYS A 32 -12.57 -19.82 -24.13
C LYS A 32 -12.21 -20.58 -22.84
N GLY A 33 -13.13 -21.44 -22.40
CA GLY A 33 -12.93 -22.25 -21.19
C GLY A 33 -13.26 -21.52 -19.89
N ALA A 34 -13.86 -20.32 -19.94
CA ALA A 34 -14.40 -19.67 -18.74
C ALA A 34 -15.37 -20.61 -18.01
N VAL A 35 -15.19 -20.72 -16.69
CA VAL A 35 -16.03 -21.57 -15.83
C VAL A 35 -17.13 -20.78 -15.14
N GLU A 36 -16.91 -19.48 -14.94
CA GLU A 36 -17.82 -18.59 -14.23
C GLU A 36 -17.64 -17.16 -14.76
N GLY A 37 -18.73 -16.40 -14.84
CA GLY A 37 -18.69 -14.96 -15.05
C GLY A 37 -18.99 -14.24 -13.74
N ARG A 38 -18.31 -13.13 -13.47
CA ARG A 38 -18.55 -12.27 -12.32
C ARG A 38 -18.79 -10.83 -12.74
N TRP A 39 -19.76 -10.23 -12.06
CA TRP A 39 -20.03 -8.81 -12.21
C TRP A 39 -18.80 -8.02 -11.81
N ALA A 40 -18.34 -7.19 -12.74
CA ALA A 40 -17.30 -6.22 -12.51
C ALA A 40 -17.93 -4.93 -11.96
N THR A 41 -18.82 -5.03 -10.97
CA THR A 41 -19.48 -3.91 -10.28
C THR A 41 -18.98 -3.74 -8.85
N GLU A 42 -18.23 -4.72 -8.32
CA GLU A 42 -17.64 -4.69 -6.99
C GLU A 42 -16.21 -5.24 -7.04
N GLY A 43 -15.32 -4.69 -6.21
CA GLY A 43 -13.93 -5.13 -6.09
C GLY A 43 -13.02 -4.77 -7.28
N ASN A 44 -12.03 -5.60 -7.54
CA ASN A 44 -11.08 -5.47 -8.65
C ASN A 44 -10.47 -6.84 -9.00
N PHE A 45 -9.54 -6.88 -9.96
CA PHE A 45 -8.87 -8.14 -10.35
C PHE A 45 -8.19 -8.90 -9.19
N TRP A 46 -7.64 -8.22 -8.20
CA TRP A 46 -7.09 -8.85 -6.99
C TRP A 46 -8.18 -9.57 -6.20
N THR A 47 -9.28 -8.88 -5.91
CA THR A 47 -10.39 -9.42 -5.14
C THR A 47 -10.94 -10.68 -5.79
N HIS A 48 -11.18 -10.63 -7.11
CA HIS A 48 -11.67 -11.80 -7.83
C HIS A 48 -10.63 -12.92 -7.97
N ALA A 49 -9.34 -12.60 -8.21
CA ALA A 49 -8.28 -13.60 -8.26
C ALA A 49 -8.15 -14.36 -6.93
N ARG A 50 -8.14 -13.64 -5.80
CA ARG A 50 -8.04 -14.25 -4.46
C ARG A 50 -9.23 -15.12 -4.13
N SER A 51 -10.44 -14.72 -4.54
CA SER A 51 -11.65 -15.50 -4.30
C SER A 51 -11.63 -16.90 -4.95
N ILE A 52 -10.71 -17.13 -5.89
CA ILE A 52 -10.47 -18.44 -6.53
C ILE A 52 -9.07 -18.99 -6.21
N GLY A 53 -8.44 -18.53 -5.13
CA GLY A 53 -7.14 -19.02 -4.66
C GLY A 53 -5.94 -18.57 -5.50
N ARG A 54 -6.09 -17.57 -6.39
CA ARG A 54 -4.99 -17.00 -7.16
C ARG A 54 -4.39 -15.79 -6.46
N GLN A 55 -3.07 -15.81 -6.30
CA GLN A 55 -2.33 -14.70 -5.67
C GLN A 55 -1.98 -13.58 -6.65
N ASN A 56 -1.90 -13.88 -7.96
CA ASN A 56 -1.49 -12.93 -8.97
C ASN A 56 -2.71 -12.46 -9.79
N PRO A 57 -3.12 -11.18 -9.68
CA PRO A 57 -4.27 -10.64 -10.43
C PRO A 57 -4.03 -10.66 -11.94
N TRP A 58 -2.77 -10.67 -12.38
CA TRP A 58 -2.44 -10.72 -13.80
C TRP A 58 -2.89 -12.01 -14.46
N ASP A 59 -3.01 -13.12 -13.72
CA ASP A 59 -3.62 -14.35 -14.25
C ASP A 59 -5.02 -14.06 -14.78
N LEU A 60 -5.81 -13.34 -14.00
CA LEU A 60 -7.19 -13.02 -14.35
C LEU A 60 -7.24 -11.98 -15.48
N ILE A 61 -6.34 -10.99 -15.46
CA ILE A 61 -6.21 -10.01 -16.54
C ILE A 61 -5.83 -10.69 -17.86
N ILE A 62 -4.84 -11.58 -17.85
CA ILE A 62 -4.38 -12.29 -19.05
C ILE A 62 -5.45 -13.25 -19.55
N PHE A 63 -6.14 -13.96 -18.65
CA PHE A 63 -7.24 -14.84 -19.03
C PHE A 63 -8.34 -14.08 -19.77
N ASN A 64 -8.70 -12.91 -19.26
CA ASN A 64 -9.76 -12.09 -19.83
C ASN A 64 -9.30 -11.38 -21.13
N PHE A 65 -8.18 -10.68 -21.09
CA PHE A 65 -7.81 -9.69 -22.11
C PHE A 65 -6.65 -10.10 -22.99
N GLN A 66 -5.98 -11.22 -22.71
CA GLN A 66 -4.83 -11.73 -23.46
C GLN A 66 -3.72 -10.67 -23.64
N THR A 67 -3.50 -9.85 -22.61
CA THR A 67 -2.48 -8.80 -22.62
C THR A 67 -1.87 -8.61 -21.23
N GLU A 68 -0.64 -8.09 -21.21
CA GLU A 68 0.04 -7.63 -20.00
C GLU A 68 0.41 -6.14 -20.04
N ASP A 69 0.05 -5.41 -21.10
CA ASP A 69 0.24 -3.95 -21.19
C ASP A 69 -0.88 -3.24 -20.38
N PRO A 70 -0.57 -2.53 -19.28
CA PRO A 70 -1.60 -1.87 -18.47
C PRO A 70 -2.48 -0.89 -19.25
N ARG A 71 -1.97 -0.32 -20.35
CA ARG A 71 -2.73 0.62 -21.19
C ARG A 71 -3.75 -0.12 -22.05
N GLU A 72 -3.46 -1.35 -22.46
CA GLU A 72 -4.40 -2.22 -23.16
C GLU A 72 -5.45 -2.76 -22.19
N VAL A 73 -5.06 -3.06 -20.94
CA VAL A 73 -6.01 -3.40 -19.87
C VAL A 73 -7.03 -2.28 -19.67
N ASN A 74 -6.60 -1.02 -19.53
CA ASN A 74 -7.55 0.11 -19.43
C ASN A 74 -8.43 0.24 -20.67
N TRP A 75 -7.90 -0.04 -21.87
CA TRP A 75 -8.71 -0.03 -23.09
C TRP A 75 -9.82 -1.09 -23.04
N TYR A 76 -9.52 -2.32 -22.61
CA TYR A 76 -10.51 -3.38 -22.45
C TYR A 76 -11.52 -3.09 -21.34
N LEU A 77 -11.08 -2.56 -20.20
CA LEU A 77 -12.00 -2.18 -19.12
C LEU A 77 -13.04 -1.18 -19.61
N GLN A 78 -12.66 -0.21 -20.44
CA GLN A 78 -13.62 0.72 -21.01
C GLN A 78 -14.45 0.12 -22.16
N ASN A 79 -13.82 -0.58 -23.11
CA ASN A 79 -14.48 -0.95 -24.37
C ASN A 79 -15.24 -2.28 -24.30
N LEU A 80 -14.86 -3.15 -23.36
CA LEU A 80 -15.41 -4.50 -23.22
C LEU A 80 -16.22 -4.65 -21.93
N VAL A 81 -15.67 -4.18 -20.81
CA VAL A 81 -16.30 -4.34 -19.48
C VAL A 81 -17.29 -3.20 -19.20
N GLY A 82 -16.97 -1.97 -19.64
CA GLY A 82 -17.84 -0.81 -19.49
C GLY A 82 -17.46 0.11 -18.32
N CYS A 83 -16.27 -0.03 -17.75
CA CYS A 83 -15.77 0.87 -16.72
C CYS A 83 -15.58 2.29 -17.27
N TRP A 84 -15.94 3.30 -16.47
CA TRP A 84 -15.77 4.71 -16.84
C TRP A 84 -15.19 5.59 -15.72
N LEU A 85 -15.19 5.14 -14.45
CA LEU A 85 -14.53 5.88 -13.38
C LEU A 85 -13.05 5.52 -13.26
N LEU A 86 -12.24 6.56 -13.09
CA LEU A 86 -10.80 6.48 -12.89
C LEU A 86 -10.42 6.65 -11.43
N ASP A 87 -9.44 5.88 -11.00
CA ASP A 87 -8.74 6.09 -9.75
C ASP A 87 -7.73 7.25 -9.85
N PRO A 88 -7.15 7.72 -8.72
CA PRO A 88 -6.13 8.78 -8.74
C PRO A 88 -4.86 8.45 -9.55
N SER A 89 -4.63 7.18 -9.87
CA SER A 89 -3.51 6.73 -10.70
C SER A 89 -3.84 6.70 -12.20
N GLY A 90 -5.11 6.96 -12.57
CA GLY A 90 -5.60 6.99 -13.94
C GLY A 90 -5.99 5.62 -14.50
N ASN A 91 -6.28 4.64 -13.64
CA ASN A 91 -6.78 3.32 -14.04
C ASN A 91 -8.28 3.21 -13.77
N PHE A 92 -8.97 2.39 -14.56
CA PHE A 92 -10.41 2.16 -14.37
C PHE A 92 -10.72 1.26 -13.17
N LYS A 93 -11.87 1.51 -12.53
CA LYS A 93 -12.41 0.70 -11.43
C LYS A 93 -13.70 -0.03 -11.82
N PHE A 94 -13.95 -1.17 -11.18
CA PHE A 94 -15.12 -2.02 -11.44
C PHE A 94 -16.41 -1.39 -10.92
N ASP A 95 -16.36 -0.66 -9.80
CA ASP A 95 -17.51 0.07 -9.21
C ASP A 95 -18.26 1.04 -10.15
N SER A 96 -17.74 1.26 -11.35
CA SER A 96 -18.33 2.07 -12.40
C SER A 96 -18.81 1.29 -13.63
N SER A 97 -18.76 -0.04 -13.63
CA SER A 97 -18.95 -0.76 -14.87
C SER A 97 -20.39 -0.78 -15.35
N LEU A 98 -20.64 -0.10 -16.48
CA LEU A 98 -21.93 -0.11 -17.15
C LEU A 98 -21.69 -0.03 -18.66
N THR A 99 -22.14 -1.04 -19.40
CA THR A 99 -21.96 -1.11 -20.86
C THR A 99 -22.95 -0.22 -21.61
N ALA A 100 -22.67 0.13 -22.85
CA ALA A 100 -23.55 0.98 -23.67
C ALA A 100 -24.93 0.37 -23.92
N ASP A 101 -25.04 -0.97 -23.80
CA ASP A 101 -26.30 -1.70 -23.87
C ASP A 101 -27.08 -1.66 -22.54
N SER A 102 -26.61 -0.89 -21.55
CA SER A 102 -27.18 -0.75 -20.20
C SER A 102 -27.09 -2.01 -19.34
N GLU A 103 -26.18 -2.91 -19.66
CA GLU A 103 -25.88 -4.11 -18.87
C GLU A 103 -24.64 -3.89 -17.98
N ASP A 104 -24.61 -4.55 -16.83
CA ASP A 104 -23.45 -4.54 -15.94
C ASP A 104 -22.25 -5.23 -16.62
N GLY A 105 -21.05 -4.70 -16.34
CA GLY A 105 -19.83 -5.30 -16.87
C GLY A 105 -19.54 -6.66 -16.28
N MET A 106 -18.92 -7.53 -17.08
CA MET A 106 -18.53 -8.87 -16.67
C MET A 106 -17.03 -9.07 -16.83
N ILE A 107 -16.45 -9.84 -15.93
CA ILE A 107 -15.17 -10.52 -16.12
C ILE A 107 -15.38 -12.03 -15.92
N TYR A 108 -14.48 -12.85 -16.43
CA TYR A 108 -14.61 -14.30 -16.39
C TYR A 108 -13.49 -14.94 -15.60
N LEU A 109 -13.83 -15.98 -14.87
CA LEU A 109 -12.88 -16.76 -14.08
C LEU A 109 -12.40 -17.97 -14.90
N PRO A 110 -11.09 -18.25 -14.88
CA PRO A 110 -10.54 -19.45 -15.47
C PRO A 110 -10.79 -20.69 -14.58
N PRO A 111 -10.72 -21.92 -15.12
CA PRO A 111 -10.66 -23.12 -14.31
C PRO A 111 -9.42 -23.09 -13.41
N SER A 112 -9.46 -23.79 -12.26
CA SER A 112 -8.35 -23.83 -11.30
C SER A 112 -7.04 -24.34 -11.92
N SER A 113 -7.13 -25.27 -12.88
CA SER A 113 -5.99 -25.84 -13.60
C SER A 113 -5.43 -24.94 -14.71
N TRP A 114 -6.08 -23.82 -15.03
CA TRP A 114 -5.58 -22.93 -16.07
C TRP A 114 -4.35 -22.17 -15.59
N VAL A 115 -3.36 -22.07 -16.47
CA VAL A 115 -2.20 -21.22 -16.29
C VAL A 115 -2.06 -20.30 -17.51
N PRO A 116 -1.69 -19.02 -17.33
CA PRO A 116 -1.38 -18.15 -18.45
C PRO A 116 -0.26 -18.74 -19.30
N PRO A 117 -0.30 -18.55 -20.62
CA PRO A 117 0.78 -18.94 -21.51
C PRO A 117 2.14 -18.38 -21.06
N SER A 118 3.19 -19.18 -21.21
CA SER A 118 4.55 -18.87 -20.69
C SER A 118 5.20 -17.61 -21.28
N HIS A 119 4.68 -17.07 -22.38
CA HIS A 119 5.18 -15.84 -22.98
C HIS A 119 4.70 -14.57 -22.24
N TYR A 120 3.68 -14.67 -21.39
CA TYR A 120 3.31 -13.57 -20.51
C TYR A 120 4.25 -13.56 -19.30
N SER A 121 5.00 -12.47 -19.16
CA SER A 121 5.94 -12.27 -18.07
C SER A 121 5.26 -11.94 -16.74
N LYS A 122 4.02 -11.43 -16.79
CA LYS A 122 3.23 -11.06 -15.60
C LYS A 122 2.28 -12.13 -15.10
N GLY A 123 1.95 -13.15 -15.90
CA GLY A 123 1.09 -14.26 -15.48
C GLY A 123 1.80 -15.20 -14.50
N SER A 124 1.13 -16.24 -14.01
CA SER A 124 1.70 -17.16 -13.02
C SER A 124 3.01 -17.81 -13.49
N GLY A 125 4.20 -17.64 -12.88
CA GLY A 125 4.88 -16.44 -12.36
C GLY A 125 4.42 -15.78 -11.07
N ALA A 126 3.41 -16.29 -10.35
CA ALA A 126 2.95 -15.67 -9.10
C ALA A 126 4.09 -15.61 -8.08
N ALA A 127 4.91 -16.67 -8.01
CA ALA A 127 6.14 -16.68 -7.25
C ALA A 127 7.11 -15.58 -7.70
N THR A 128 7.31 -15.36 -9.00
CA THR A 128 8.19 -14.30 -9.53
C THR A 128 7.64 -12.89 -9.26
N PHE A 129 6.32 -12.70 -9.37
CA PHE A 129 5.67 -11.42 -9.11
C PHE A 129 5.69 -11.09 -7.61
N MET A 130 5.32 -12.04 -6.75
CA MET A 130 5.42 -11.88 -5.30
C MET A 130 6.88 -11.76 -4.86
N ALA A 131 7.81 -12.49 -5.47
CA ALA A 131 9.25 -12.30 -5.23
C ALA A 131 9.70 -10.88 -5.56
N ARG A 132 9.21 -10.28 -6.66
CA ARG A 132 9.49 -8.86 -6.98
C ARG A 132 8.85 -7.88 -5.99
N ILE A 133 7.67 -8.20 -5.45
CA ILE A 133 7.04 -7.41 -4.39
C ILE A 133 7.88 -7.48 -3.12
N ASN A 134 8.27 -8.69 -2.70
CA ASN A 134 9.12 -8.94 -1.54
C ASN A 134 10.48 -8.25 -1.71
N GLU A 135 11.13 -8.42 -2.86
CA GLU A 135 12.40 -7.77 -3.21
C GLU A 135 12.29 -6.25 -3.15
N ALA A 136 11.20 -5.67 -3.69
CA ALA A 136 10.98 -4.22 -3.63
C ALA A 136 10.76 -3.73 -2.20
N ALA A 137 9.99 -4.45 -1.37
CA ALA A 137 9.78 -4.13 0.04
C ALA A 137 11.11 -4.22 0.83
N ALA A 138 11.82 -5.34 0.71
CA ALA A 138 13.11 -5.59 1.33
C ALA A 138 14.15 -4.54 0.92
N THR A 139 14.22 -4.18 -0.37
CA THR A 139 15.13 -3.14 -0.88
C THR A 139 14.83 -1.77 -0.25
N VAL A 140 13.56 -1.40 -0.11
CA VAL A 140 13.17 -0.16 0.57
C VAL A 140 13.62 -0.18 2.03
N LEU A 141 13.34 -1.26 2.76
CA LEU A 141 13.69 -1.41 4.17
C LEU A 141 15.21 -1.42 4.40
N ARG A 142 16.01 -2.09 3.57
CA ARG A 142 17.48 -1.98 3.61
C ARG A 142 17.97 -0.56 3.32
N GLY A 143 17.35 0.12 2.36
CA GLY A 143 17.63 1.53 2.12
C GLY A 143 17.35 2.40 3.34
N LEU A 144 16.33 2.05 4.13
CA LEU A 144 16.00 2.72 5.38
C LEU A 144 16.97 2.35 6.52
N SER A 145 17.48 1.11 6.59
CA SER A 145 18.42 0.70 7.63
C SER A 145 19.72 1.53 7.68
N HIS A 146 20.06 2.21 6.60
CA HIS A 146 21.22 3.11 6.52
C HIS A 146 20.90 4.59 6.79
N ARG A 147 19.63 4.97 6.81
CA ARG A 147 19.19 6.38 6.83
C ARG A 147 18.30 6.74 8.03
N MET A 148 17.75 5.74 8.71
CA MET A 148 16.85 5.92 9.85
C MET A 148 17.64 6.03 11.17
N PRO A 149 17.16 6.83 12.14
CA PRO A 149 17.65 6.78 13.51
C PRO A 149 17.07 5.56 14.24
N THR A 150 17.56 5.31 15.45
CA THR A 150 16.82 4.53 16.44
C THR A 150 15.67 5.38 17.00
N VAL A 151 14.47 4.83 17.02
CA VAL A 151 13.26 5.45 17.60
C VAL A 151 12.74 4.56 18.71
N SER A 152 12.45 5.13 19.88
CA SER A 152 11.93 4.34 21.02
C SER A 152 10.88 5.07 21.86
N HIS A 153 9.93 4.32 22.40
CA HIS A 153 8.99 4.81 23.41
C HIS A 153 8.53 3.66 24.31
N GLY A 154 8.80 3.76 25.61
CA GLY A 154 8.60 2.65 26.54
C GLY A 154 9.48 1.46 26.18
N ALA A 155 8.89 0.26 26.08
CA ALA A 155 9.60 -0.96 25.69
C ALA A 155 9.78 -1.08 24.17
N THR A 156 8.94 -0.40 23.37
CA THR A 156 9.04 -0.44 21.92
C THR A 156 10.25 0.34 21.44
N THR A 157 11.12 -0.31 20.68
CA THR A 157 12.29 0.30 20.05
C THR A 157 12.44 -0.23 18.64
N MET A 158 12.61 0.68 17.68
CA MET A 158 12.99 0.36 16.31
C MET A 158 14.36 0.95 16.02
N ARG A 159 15.38 0.09 15.91
CA ARG A 159 16.76 0.47 15.58
C ARG A 159 16.94 0.48 14.07
N ALA A 160 17.97 1.19 13.62
CA ALA A 160 18.30 1.22 12.20
C ALA A 160 18.53 -0.19 11.61
N HIS A 161 19.19 -1.09 12.35
CA HIS A 161 19.42 -2.46 11.88
C HIS A 161 18.17 -3.34 11.85
N ASP A 162 17.12 -3.01 12.62
CA ASP A 162 15.89 -3.80 12.64
C ASP A 162 15.18 -3.75 11.29
N TYR A 163 15.25 -2.63 10.56
CA TYR A 163 14.75 -2.56 9.18
C TYR A 163 15.44 -3.57 8.26
N LYS A 164 16.75 -3.81 8.46
CA LYS A 164 17.48 -4.83 7.71
C LYS A 164 17.01 -6.23 8.12
N THR A 165 16.85 -6.48 9.43
CA THR A 165 16.31 -7.75 9.94
C THR A 165 14.95 -8.06 9.31
N ILE A 166 14.01 -7.10 9.32
CA ILE A 166 12.69 -7.30 8.70
C ILE A 166 12.79 -7.51 7.18
N ALA A 167 13.70 -6.81 6.50
CA ALA A 167 13.97 -7.05 5.08
C ALA A 167 14.45 -8.49 4.81
N ASP A 168 15.34 -9.01 5.65
CA ASP A 168 15.87 -10.36 5.54
C ASP A 168 14.77 -11.41 5.82
N LEU A 169 13.89 -11.17 6.81
CA LEU A 169 12.72 -12.02 7.09
C LEU A 169 11.69 -12.04 5.95
N ILE A 170 11.52 -10.93 5.23
CA ILE A 170 10.66 -10.87 4.04
C ILE A 170 11.23 -11.73 2.90
N GLU A 171 12.56 -11.74 2.73
CA GLU A 171 13.21 -12.52 1.68
C GLU A 171 13.24 -14.02 1.98
N THR A 172 13.35 -14.40 3.26
CA THR A 172 13.23 -15.80 3.68
C THR A 172 11.78 -16.28 3.76
N ASN A 173 10.81 -15.41 3.47
CA ASN A 173 9.36 -15.63 3.62
C ASN A 173 8.94 -15.98 5.07
N GLU A 174 9.71 -15.57 6.07
CA GLU A 174 9.28 -15.63 7.48
C GLU A 174 8.28 -14.53 7.82
N ILE A 175 8.33 -13.40 7.09
CA ILE A 175 7.29 -12.38 7.04
C ILE A 175 6.79 -12.28 5.61
N SER A 176 5.48 -12.36 5.40
CA SER A 176 4.89 -12.26 4.07
C SER A 176 4.48 -10.83 3.74
N ILE A 177 4.50 -10.47 2.44
CA ILE A 177 3.88 -9.23 1.94
C ILE A 177 2.58 -9.59 1.22
N ALA A 178 1.47 -8.98 1.63
CA ALA A 178 0.20 -9.07 0.93
C ALA A 178 -0.17 -7.71 0.32
N VAL A 179 -0.51 -7.67 -0.96
CA VAL A 179 -0.92 -6.42 -1.63
C VAL A 179 -2.40 -6.46 -1.97
N ASP A 180 -3.18 -5.58 -1.34
CA ASP A 180 -4.61 -5.41 -1.54
C ASP A 180 -4.99 -3.94 -1.77
N PRO A 181 -5.08 -3.49 -3.03
CA PRO A 181 -5.41 -2.10 -3.36
C PRO A 181 -6.76 -1.60 -2.85
N ASP A 182 -7.69 -2.50 -2.48
CA ASP A 182 -9.01 -2.13 -1.97
C ASP A 182 -9.07 -2.11 -0.44
N SER A 183 -8.00 -2.54 0.23
CA SER A 183 -7.95 -2.55 1.70
C SER A 183 -8.18 -1.15 2.29
N ARG A 184 -8.95 -1.10 3.37
CA ARG A 184 -9.20 0.15 4.10
C ARG A 184 -7.93 0.54 4.85
N GLY A 185 -7.10 1.37 4.24
CA GLY A 185 -5.85 1.85 4.84
C GLY A 185 -4.72 1.92 3.84
N GLN A 186 -3.52 2.26 4.32
CA GLN A 186 -2.30 2.22 3.49
C GLN A 186 -1.52 0.93 3.70
N GLY A 187 -1.58 0.37 4.89
CA GLY A 187 -1.01 -0.93 5.24
C GLY A 187 -1.41 -1.32 6.66
N GLY A 188 -0.97 -2.49 7.07
CA GLY A 188 -1.17 -3.04 8.40
C GLY A 188 -0.37 -4.32 8.58
N TYR A 189 0.18 -4.56 9.76
CA TYR A 189 0.79 -5.84 10.12
C TYR A 189 -0.20 -6.74 10.85
N MET A 190 -0.28 -8.01 10.43
CA MET A 190 -1.13 -9.04 11.03
C MET A 190 -0.23 -10.05 11.75
N ASP A 191 -0.30 -10.06 13.08
CA ASP A 191 0.58 -10.88 13.93
C ASP A 191 0.38 -12.38 13.65
N GLU A 192 -0.86 -12.86 13.62
CA GLU A 192 -1.21 -14.28 13.40
C GLU A 192 -0.62 -14.82 12.09
N ASP A 193 -0.72 -14.03 11.02
CA ASP A 193 -0.27 -14.42 9.67
C ASP A 193 1.18 -14.00 9.39
N LYS A 194 1.86 -13.33 10.33
CA LYS A 194 3.17 -12.67 10.12
C LYS A 194 3.24 -11.92 8.79
N THR A 195 2.23 -11.11 8.53
CA THR A 195 2.02 -10.53 7.19
C THR A 195 1.93 -9.02 7.24
N ILE A 196 2.74 -8.34 6.42
CA ILE A 196 2.58 -6.92 6.12
C ILE A 196 1.61 -6.79 4.93
N SER A 197 0.41 -6.31 5.22
CA SER A 197 -0.58 -5.94 4.21
C SER A 197 -0.34 -4.51 3.71
N LEU A 198 -0.47 -4.29 2.40
CA LEU A 198 -0.26 -3.00 1.75
C LEU A 198 -1.37 -2.74 0.74
N SER A 199 -1.88 -1.50 0.66
CA SER A 199 -2.82 -1.12 -0.41
C SER A 199 -2.16 -0.70 -1.72
N PHE A 200 -0.87 -0.98 -1.85
CA PHE A 200 -0.09 -0.64 -3.03
C PHE A 200 1.06 -1.60 -3.23
N ILE A 201 1.54 -1.68 -4.47
CA ILE A 201 2.80 -2.36 -4.78
C ILE A 201 3.97 -1.45 -4.34
N PRO A 202 4.89 -1.90 -3.48
CA PRO A 202 6.08 -1.15 -3.08
C PRO A 202 6.84 -0.58 -4.28
N ARG A 203 7.34 0.66 -4.15
CA ARG A 203 8.13 1.32 -5.20
C ARG A 203 9.32 2.00 -4.57
N ILE A 204 10.51 1.66 -5.04
CA ILE A 204 11.77 2.25 -4.59
C ILE A 204 11.72 3.77 -4.85
N GLY A 205 12.14 4.57 -3.86
CA GLY A 205 12.14 6.03 -3.94
C GLY A 205 10.77 6.70 -3.73
N ASN A 206 9.67 5.94 -3.60
CA ASN A 206 8.38 6.52 -3.25
C ASN A 206 8.30 6.76 -1.73
N ALA A 207 8.31 8.02 -1.33
CA ALA A 207 8.27 8.43 0.08
C ALA A 207 7.04 7.95 0.85
N ARG A 208 5.86 7.84 0.22
CA ARG A 208 4.67 7.29 0.88
C ARG A 208 4.83 5.80 1.14
N HIS A 209 5.34 5.06 0.16
CA HIS A 209 5.54 3.61 0.30
C HIS A 209 6.58 3.31 1.38
N ALA A 210 7.68 4.09 1.42
CA ALA A 210 8.69 3.99 2.47
C ALA A 210 8.11 4.31 3.87
N SER A 211 7.25 5.34 3.97
CA SER A 211 6.56 5.70 5.21
C SER A 211 5.73 4.54 5.76
N THR A 212 4.84 3.96 4.94
CA THR A 212 3.99 2.84 5.35
C THR A 212 4.82 1.60 5.67
N LEU A 213 5.80 1.23 4.84
CA LEU A 213 6.66 0.08 5.12
C LEU A 213 7.44 0.24 6.42
N ALA A 214 7.94 1.45 6.71
CA ALA A 214 8.63 1.71 7.97
C ALA A 214 7.69 1.61 9.18
N ASN A 215 6.44 2.07 9.04
CA ASN A 215 5.39 1.94 10.04
C ASN A 215 5.14 0.45 10.35
N GLU A 216 4.81 -0.33 9.33
CA GLU A 216 4.50 -1.77 9.49
C GLU A 216 5.70 -2.59 9.95
N ALA A 217 6.92 -2.20 9.57
CA ALA A 217 8.15 -2.86 10.04
C ALA A 217 8.36 -2.69 11.56
N VAL A 218 7.86 -1.63 12.18
CA VAL A 218 7.91 -1.49 13.65
C VAL A 218 7.02 -2.54 14.30
N HIS A 219 5.79 -2.72 13.81
CA HIS A 219 4.88 -3.75 14.33
C HIS A 219 5.47 -5.15 14.16
N ALA A 220 6.03 -5.43 12.98
CA ALA A 220 6.73 -6.68 12.71
C ALA A 220 7.94 -6.92 13.63
N ALA A 221 8.75 -5.89 13.89
CA ALA A 221 9.89 -5.98 14.79
C ALA A 221 9.48 -6.21 16.25
N THR A 222 8.44 -5.51 16.71
CA THR A 222 7.87 -5.70 18.06
C THR A 222 7.41 -7.14 18.26
N HIS A 223 6.70 -7.72 17.28
CA HIS A 223 6.30 -9.13 17.31
C HIS A 223 7.52 -10.06 17.25
N TYR A 224 8.45 -9.86 16.30
CA TYR A 224 9.64 -10.71 16.15
C TYR A 224 10.51 -10.79 17.41
N TYR A 225 10.65 -9.69 18.14
CA TYR A 225 11.43 -9.63 19.38
C TYR A 225 10.61 -9.96 20.64
N GLU A 226 9.36 -10.40 20.51
CA GLU A 226 8.46 -10.72 21.62
C GLU A 226 8.37 -9.58 22.65
N ILE A 227 8.40 -8.33 22.16
CA ILE A 227 8.32 -7.16 23.03
C ILE A 227 6.88 -7.07 23.56
N PRO A 228 6.66 -6.92 24.88
CA PRO A 228 5.32 -6.78 25.45
C PRO A 228 4.51 -5.72 24.71
N HIS A 229 3.39 -6.16 24.14
CA HIS A 229 2.61 -5.34 23.23
C HIS A 229 1.80 -4.31 24.00
N ASN A 230 2.20 -3.05 23.92
CA ASN A 230 1.35 -1.92 24.27
C ASN A 230 0.99 -1.21 22.96
N VAL A 231 -0.24 -1.41 22.49
CA VAL A 231 -0.72 -0.96 21.17
C VAL A 231 -0.37 0.52 20.96
N LEU A 232 -0.80 1.39 21.87
CA LEU A 232 -0.61 2.84 21.73
C LEU A 232 0.87 3.25 21.69
N LYS A 233 1.72 2.65 22.55
CA LYS A 233 3.16 2.94 22.52
C LYS A 233 3.81 2.46 21.23
N ASN A 234 3.38 1.30 20.73
CA ASN A 234 3.85 0.75 19.46
C ASN A 234 3.46 1.66 18.29
N GLU A 235 2.22 2.16 18.27
CA GLU A 235 1.72 3.10 17.27
C GLU A 235 2.47 4.45 17.28
N TYR A 236 2.89 4.95 18.44
CA TYR A 236 3.73 6.16 18.50
C TYR A 236 5.08 5.94 17.81
N VAL A 237 5.75 4.80 18.09
CA VAL A 237 7.04 4.48 17.46
C VAL A 237 6.86 4.24 15.96
N SER A 238 5.84 3.49 15.55
CA SER A 238 5.57 3.20 14.13
C SER A 238 5.23 4.47 13.35
N THR A 239 4.40 5.36 13.90
CA THR A 239 4.04 6.64 13.27
C THR A 239 5.26 7.54 13.12
N MET A 240 6.09 7.67 14.18
CA MET A 240 7.35 8.42 14.11
C MET A 240 8.31 7.84 13.06
N ALA A 241 8.46 6.51 13.04
CA ALA A 241 9.26 5.80 12.05
C ALA A 241 8.77 6.07 10.62
N GLY A 242 7.46 6.00 10.38
CA GLY A 242 6.86 6.31 9.08
C GLY A 242 7.15 7.75 8.63
N ALA A 243 6.94 8.72 9.52
CA ALA A 243 7.22 10.13 9.24
C ALA A 243 8.70 10.38 8.89
N ILE A 244 9.63 9.80 9.65
CA ILE A 244 11.06 9.93 9.39
C ILE A 244 11.44 9.23 8.08
N ALA A 245 10.89 8.05 7.79
CA ALA A 245 11.11 7.33 6.54
C ALA A 245 10.64 8.14 5.31
N MET A 246 9.49 8.83 5.44
CA MET A 246 9.03 9.80 4.43
C MET A 246 10.06 10.92 4.25
N ALA A 247 10.53 11.50 5.35
CA ALA A 247 11.49 12.61 5.36
C ALA A 247 12.81 12.26 4.66
N VAL A 248 13.42 11.13 5.02
CA VAL A 248 14.71 10.70 4.42
C VAL A 248 14.59 10.20 3.00
N THR A 249 13.38 9.86 2.56
CA THR A 249 13.12 9.44 1.17
C THR A 249 12.81 10.63 0.28
N SER A 250 12.01 11.61 0.75
CA SER A 250 11.75 12.85 0.02
C SER A 250 11.15 13.92 0.94
N GLU A 251 11.99 14.84 1.42
CA GLU A 251 11.56 16.02 2.19
C GLU A 251 10.45 16.81 1.48
N ARG A 252 10.53 16.98 0.15
CA ARG A 252 9.48 17.65 -0.63
C ARG A 252 8.09 17.05 -0.44
N VAL A 253 7.99 15.73 -0.28
CA VAL A 253 6.71 15.03 -0.07
C VAL A 253 6.27 15.24 1.38
N LEU A 254 7.19 15.08 2.34
CA LEU A 254 6.93 15.37 3.76
C LEU A 254 6.37 16.78 3.97
N MET A 255 6.96 17.79 3.32
CA MET A 255 6.51 19.19 3.40
C MET A 255 5.04 19.37 3.01
N GLN A 256 4.51 18.55 2.09
CA GLN A 256 3.08 18.61 1.75
C GLN A 256 2.19 18.13 2.88
N TYR A 257 2.67 17.15 3.65
CA TYR A 257 1.94 16.46 4.72
C TYR A 257 2.01 17.16 6.07
N ILE A 258 3.08 17.89 6.34
CA ILE A 258 3.17 18.73 7.55
C ILE A 258 2.47 20.08 7.38
N ASN A 259 1.78 20.33 6.26
CA ASN A 259 1.07 21.60 6.06
C ASN A 259 -0.31 21.55 6.72
N PRO A 260 -0.54 22.23 7.86
CA PRO A 260 -1.81 22.17 8.59
C PRO A 260 -3.00 22.71 7.80
N ARG A 261 -2.76 23.56 6.78
CA ARG A 261 -3.81 24.09 5.90
C ARG A 261 -4.30 23.07 4.88
N ARG A 262 -3.53 22.00 4.64
CA ARG A 262 -3.82 20.97 3.62
C ARG A 262 -4.06 19.60 4.21
N PHE A 263 -3.52 19.32 5.39
CA PHE A 263 -3.57 18.01 6.00
C PHE A 263 -4.01 18.11 7.45
N LYS A 264 -5.18 17.53 7.77
CA LYS A 264 -5.78 17.60 9.11
C LYS A 264 -4.87 16.96 10.18
N ASN A 265 -4.26 15.82 9.85
CA ASN A 265 -3.42 15.04 10.75
C ASN A 265 -1.92 15.30 10.49
N TRP A 266 -1.55 16.57 10.30
CA TRP A 266 -0.18 16.96 9.97
C TRP A 266 0.82 16.61 11.09
N GLY A 267 0.36 16.53 12.34
CA GLY A 267 1.18 16.18 13.50
C GLY A 267 1.81 14.79 13.41
N TYR A 268 1.19 13.85 12.68
CA TYR A 268 1.80 12.55 12.35
C TYR A 268 3.16 12.69 11.68
N TYR A 269 3.27 13.65 10.77
CA TYR A 269 4.44 13.80 9.91
C TYR A 269 5.45 14.80 10.48
N TYR A 270 5.05 15.62 11.45
CA TYR A 270 5.88 16.70 11.95
C TYR A 270 7.14 16.19 12.68
N THR A 271 7.04 15.07 13.38
CA THR A 271 8.19 14.40 14.01
C THR A 271 9.28 14.03 13.00
N GLY A 272 8.90 13.61 11.79
CA GLY A 272 9.82 13.36 10.69
C GLY A 272 10.59 14.61 10.25
N TRP A 273 9.91 15.77 10.20
CA TRP A 273 10.53 17.03 9.85
C TRP A 273 11.48 17.51 10.94
N VAL A 274 11.06 17.43 12.20
CA VAL A 274 11.86 17.80 13.37
C VAL A 274 13.12 16.97 13.44
N TRP A 275 13.04 15.64 13.26
CA TRP A 275 14.25 14.83 13.24
C TRP A 275 15.18 15.23 12.09
N LEU A 276 14.66 15.33 10.85
CA LEU A 276 15.47 15.65 9.67
C LEU A 276 16.19 17.00 9.78
N ASN A 277 15.52 18.02 10.34
CA ASN A 277 16.00 19.40 10.31
C ASN A 277 16.61 19.88 11.64
N LYS A 278 16.30 19.25 12.77
CA LYS A 278 16.77 19.70 14.10
C LYS A 278 17.71 18.69 14.77
N PHE A 279 17.46 17.39 14.64
CA PHE A 279 18.25 16.34 15.29
C PHE A 279 19.38 15.81 14.40
N LYS A 280 19.06 15.41 13.16
CA LYS A 280 20.03 14.83 12.23
C LYS A 280 21.24 15.75 11.96
N PRO A 281 21.11 17.08 11.75
CA PRO A 281 22.25 17.96 11.53
C PRO A 281 23.19 18.05 12.74
N ARG A 282 22.71 17.69 13.93
CA ARG A 282 23.47 17.63 15.18
C ARG A 282 24.09 16.25 15.43
N GLY A 283 23.94 15.31 14.50
CA GLY A 283 24.43 13.93 14.65
C GLY A 283 23.63 13.09 15.63
N ILE A 284 22.37 13.44 15.91
CA ILE A 284 21.52 12.67 16.84
C ILE A 284 20.79 11.57 16.07
N TRP A 285 21.25 10.33 16.27
CA TRP A 285 20.76 9.11 15.59
C TRP A 285 19.97 8.16 16.50
N SER A 286 19.68 8.59 17.73
CA SER A 286 18.80 7.88 18.65
C SER A 286 17.89 8.91 19.29
N ILE A 287 16.57 8.71 19.17
CA ILE A 287 15.56 9.61 19.69
C ILE A 287 14.43 8.82 20.35
N THR A 288 13.88 9.41 21.40
CA THR A 288 12.70 8.95 22.10
C THR A 288 11.51 9.87 21.80
N LEU A 289 10.30 9.44 22.13
CA LEU A 289 9.14 10.33 22.07
C LEU A 289 9.31 11.56 23.00
N ASN A 290 10.03 11.42 24.12
CA ASN A 290 10.27 12.54 25.03
C ASN A 290 11.23 13.59 24.46
N ASP A 291 12.16 13.20 23.57
CA ASP A 291 13.01 14.16 22.86
C ASP A 291 12.18 15.06 21.92
N MET A 292 10.96 14.62 21.55
CA MET A 292 10.01 15.40 20.76
C MET A 292 9.13 16.34 21.61
N ASP A 293 9.23 16.28 22.94
CA ASP A 293 8.42 17.07 23.88
C ASP A 293 8.98 18.49 24.09
N HIS A 294 9.22 19.18 22.98
CA HIS A 294 9.78 20.52 22.94
C HIS A 294 9.12 21.34 21.84
N GLN A 295 9.16 22.66 21.99
CA GLN A 295 8.71 23.60 20.98
C GLN A 295 9.75 23.71 19.86
N PHE A 296 9.35 23.38 18.63
CA PHE A 296 10.16 23.52 17.43
C PHE A 296 9.52 24.51 16.46
N GLU A 297 10.34 25.23 15.69
CA GLU A 297 9.87 26.03 14.57
C GLU A 297 9.15 25.13 13.56
N HIS A 298 7.98 25.58 13.08
CA HIS A 298 7.21 24.86 12.08
C HIS A 298 7.20 25.63 10.75
N PRO A 299 7.51 25.00 9.60
CA PRO A 299 7.72 25.73 8.33
C PRO A 299 6.48 26.42 7.76
N TYR A 300 5.28 26.08 8.24
CA TYR A 300 4.01 26.69 7.81
C TYR A 300 3.29 27.49 8.89
N LEU A 301 3.81 27.54 10.12
CA LEU A 301 3.20 28.31 11.21
C LEU A 301 4.06 29.53 11.51
N SER A 302 3.44 30.62 11.95
CA SER A 302 4.16 31.79 12.47
C SER A 302 4.65 31.59 13.90
N THR A 303 4.33 30.45 14.52
CA THR A 303 4.66 30.08 15.89
C THR A 303 5.42 28.75 15.91
N THR A 304 6.01 28.43 17.05
CA THR A 304 6.50 27.07 17.31
C THR A 304 5.34 26.10 17.56
N ALA A 305 5.61 24.81 17.41
CA ALA A 305 4.71 23.73 17.77
C ALA A 305 5.47 22.63 18.54
N ASN A 306 4.80 21.98 19.49
CA ASN A 306 5.35 20.83 20.21
C ASN A 306 5.12 19.56 19.41
N ALA A 307 6.19 18.91 18.93
CA ALA A 307 6.08 17.78 18.02
C ALA A 307 5.38 16.56 18.63
N LYS A 308 5.63 16.29 19.92
CA LYS A 308 4.92 15.24 20.67
C LYS A 308 3.44 15.57 20.84
N SER A 309 3.11 16.77 21.31
CA SER A 309 1.71 17.15 21.52
C SER A 309 0.88 17.10 20.24
N GLU A 310 1.45 17.50 19.10
CA GLU A 310 0.77 17.45 17.80
C GLU A 310 0.62 16.02 17.27
N LEU A 311 1.60 15.14 17.55
CA LEU A 311 1.52 13.71 17.29
C LEU A 311 0.39 13.08 18.12
N GLU A 312 0.38 13.31 19.43
CA GLU A 312 -0.65 12.82 20.36
C GLU A 312 -2.04 13.32 19.96
N ALA A 313 -2.18 14.61 19.61
CA ALA A 313 -3.44 15.17 19.13
C ALA A 313 -3.91 14.49 17.82
N SER A 314 -3.00 14.27 16.87
CA SER A 314 -3.30 13.57 15.62
C SER A 314 -3.68 12.11 15.86
N MET A 315 -2.98 11.43 16.78
CA MET A 315 -3.29 10.05 17.20
C MET A 315 -4.66 9.98 17.84
N ASN A 316 -4.96 10.80 18.84
CA ASN A 316 -6.25 10.83 19.51
C ASN A 316 -7.41 11.12 18.54
N ALA A 317 -7.19 11.95 17.52
CA ALA A 317 -8.23 12.23 16.52
C ALA A 317 -8.60 11.02 15.64
N ASN A 318 -7.70 10.04 15.46
CA ASN A 318 -7.96 8.85 14.63
C ASN A 318 -8.09 7.54 15.44
N TYR A 319 -7.52 7.51 16.65
CA TYR A 319 -7.48 6.33 17.54
C TYR A 319 -8.19 6.57 18.87
N GLY A 320 -8.71 7.77 19.18
CA GLY A 320 -9.26 8.11 20.49
C GLY A 320 -10.50 7.32 20.94
N GLY A 321 -11.08 6.50 20.06
CA GLY A 321 -12.08 5.48 20.45
C GLY A 321 -11.49 4.13 20.88
N LYS A 322 -10.18 3.92 20.76
CA LYS A 322 -9.46 2.69 21.12
C LYS A 322 -8.58 2.84 22.38
N GLY A 323 -8.58 4.02 23.01
CA GLY A 323 -7.62 4.39 24.07
C GLY A 323 -7.91 3.84 25.46
N ASP A 324 -9.09 3.26 25.70
CA ASP A 324 -9.48 2.77 27.03
C ASP A 324 -9.25 1.27 27.24
N GLU A 325 -8.83 0.53 26.20
CA GLU A 325 -8.49 -0.88 26.34
C GLU A 325 -6.96 -1.04 26.31
N GLU A 326 -6.36 -1.07 27.50
CA GLU A 326 -5.07 -1.73 27.69
C GLU A 326 -5.29 -3.23 27.49
N ILE A 327 -5.42 -3.68 26.24
CA ILE A 327 -5.42 -5.12 25.92
C ILE A 327 -4.01 -5.61 26.17
N ILE A 328 -3.75 -6.00 27.43
CA ILE A 328 -2.66 -6.90 27.77
C ILE A 328 -3.11 -8.25 27.22
N PRO A 329 -2.42 -8.85 26.22
CA PRO A 329 -2.72 -10.22 25.85
C PRO A 329 -2.51 -11.09 27.10
N GLU A 330 -3.59 -11.69 27.60
CA GLU A 330 -3.48 -12.81 28.53
C GLU A 330 -2.90 -13.97 27.71
N TRP A 331 -1.62 -14.29 27.96
CA TRP A 331 -0.96 -15.44 27.36
C TRP A 331 -1.34 -16.69 28.17
N GLU A 332 -2.06 -17.63 27.54
CA GLU A 332 -1.98 -19.06 27.85
C GLU A 332 -1.41 -19.83 26.65
#